data_AF-A0AAJ5E3F4-F1
#
_entry.id   AF-A0AAJ5E3F4-F1
#
_cell.length_a   1.000
_cell.length_b   1.000
_cell.length_c   1.000
_cell.angle_alpha   90.00
_cell.angle_beta   90.00
_cell.angle_gamma   90.00
#
_symmetry.space_group_name_H-M   'P 1'
#
loop_
_entity.id
_entity.type
_entity.pdbx_description
1 polymer ?
#
loop_
_entity_poly.entity_id
_entity_poly.type
_entity_poly.pdbx_seq_one_letter_code
_entity_poly.pdbx_strand_id
1 'polypeptide(L)'
;TVGAPVTGSPVTVSLANGQTITIDIGKTTGTVTTLAPNDALNGHTPLTNAITNVSGGNYENLVADKTPVSTTVTDTVDTTNLTLSASNSVAEGGSIVYTATLTNAAGTPV
;
A
#
# COMPACT_ATOMS: atom_id res chain seq x y z
N THR A 1 -21.42 11.81 -11.09
CA THR A 1 -21.56 10.42 -11.57
C THR A 1 -22.11 10.45 -12.97
N VAL A 2 -21.52 9.71 -13.91
CA VAL A 2 -22.14 9.51 -15.22
C VAL A 2 -23.31 8.55 -15.01
N GLY A 3 -24.54 9.03 -15.22
CA GLY A 3 -25.75 8.22 -14.99
C GLY A 3 -25.97 7.12 -16.03
N ALA A 4 -25.29 7.21 -17.18
CA ALA A 4 -25.42 6.29 -18.30
C ALA A 4 -24.21 5.36 -18.44
N PRO A 5 -24.41 4.06 -18.75
CA PRO A 5 -23.33 3.12 -19.03
C PRO A 5 -22.42 3.56 -20.19
N VAL A 6 -21.18 3.09 -20.18
CA VAL A 6 -20.22 3.32 -21.27
C VAL A 6 -20.70 2.67 -22.57
N THR A 7 -20.56 3.36 -23.70
CA THR A 7 -20.91 2.85 -25.05
C THR A 7 -19.80 3.15 -26.06
N GLY A 8 -19.80 2.44 -27.20
CA GLY A 8 -18.85 2.63 -28.30
C GLY A 8 -17.46 2.04 -28.03
N SER A 9 -16.76 2.55 -27.03
CA SER A 9 -15.45 2.07 -26.58
C SER A 9 -15.33 2.12 -25.05
N PRO A 10 -14.45 1.33 -24.40
CA PRO A 10 -14.20 1.46 -22.97
C PRO A 10 -13.74 2.87 -22.59
N VAL A 11 -14.05 3.30 -21.36
CA VAL A 11 -13.46 4.52 -20.79
C VAL A 11 -12.18 4.14 -20.07
N THR A 12 -11.11 4.88 -20.34
CA THR A 12 -9.80 4.71 -19.71
C THR A 12 -9.49 5.93 -18.86
N VAL A 13 -9.18 5.73 -17.58
CA VAL A 13 -8.84 6.76 -16.60
C VAL A 13 -7.40 6.55 -16.16
N SER A 14 -6.53 7.52 -16.45
CA SER A 14 -5.14 7.54 -16.01
C SER A 14 -5.01 8.24 -14.67
N LEU A 15 -4.24 7.66 -13.76
CA LEU A 15 -4.02 8.16 -12.41
C LEU A 15 -2.60 8.69 -12.21
N ALA A 16 -2.41 9.59 -11.25
CA ALA A 16 -1.12 10.21 -10.95
C ALA A 16 -0.06 9.20 -10.48
N ASN A 17 -0.47 8.11 -9.84
CA ASN A 17 0.41 7.00 -9.46
C ASN A 17 0.80 6.07 -10.62
N GLY A 18 0.48 6.43 -11.87
CA GLY A 18 0.81 5.65 -13.07
C GLY A 18 -0.15 4.50 -13.37
N GLN A 19 -1.12 4.22 -12.50
CA GLN A 19 -2.13 3.18 -12.75
C GLN A 19 -3.23 3.66 -13.70
N THR A 20 -3.95 2.70 -14.27
CA THR A 20 -5.07 2.94 -15.18
C THR A 20 -6.30 2.17 -14.71
N ILE A 21 -7.45 2.84 -14.68
CA ILE A 21 -8.76 2.21 -14.49
C ILE A 21 -9.45 2.10 -15.85
N THR A 22 -9.96 0.92 -16.17
CA THR A 22 -10.81 0.68 -17.35
C THR A 22 -12.24 0.50 -16.89
N ILE A 23 -13.16 1.23 -17.49
CA ILE A 23 -14.61 1.05 -17.34
C ILE A 23 -15.11 0.43 -18.64
N ASP A 24 -15.50 -0.84 -18.57
CA ASP A 24 -15.95 -1.60 -19.72
C ASP A 24 -17.28 -1.08 -20.29
N ILE A 25 -17.53 -1.40 -21.56
CA ILE A 25 -18.79 -1.10 -22.24
C ILE A 25 -19.95 -1.73 -21.46
N GLY A 26 -21.03 -0.97 -21.28
CA GLY A 26 -22.20 -1.37 -20.50
C GLY A 26 -22.00 -1.27 -18.98
N LYS A 27 -20.84 -0.81 -18.50
CA LYS A 27 -20.57 -0.55 -17.08
C LYS A 27 -20.52 0.94 -16.80
N THR A 28 -20.61 1.29 -15.51
CA THR A 28 -20.46 2.64 -14.98
C THR A 28 -19.31 2.76 -14.00
N THR A 29 -18.67 1.63 -13.66
CA THR A 29 -17.60 1.55 -12.67
C THR A 29 -16.46 0.65 -13.17
N GLY A 30 -15.26 1.01 -12.75
CA GLY A 30 -14.03 0.25 -12.90
C GLY A 30 -13.19 0.49 -11.65
N THR A 31 -12.29 -0.43 -11.34
CA THR A 31 -11.46 -0.34 -10.13
C THR A 31 -10.02 -0.73 -10.43
N VAL A 32 -9.12 -0.24 -9.59
CA VAL A 32 -7.72 -0.67 -9.52
C VAL A 32 -7.29 -0.70 -8.06
N THR A 33 -6.39 -1.61 -7.70
CA THR A 33 -5.90 -1.75 -6.33
C THR A 33 -4.44 -1.31 -6.24
N THR A 34 -4.06 -0.78 -5.08
CA THR A 34 -2.67 -0.45 -4.75
C THR A 34 -2.39 -0.96 -3.35
N LEU A 35 -1.18 -1.47 -3.11
CA LEU A 35 -0.78 -1.94 -1.79
C LEU A 35 -0.37 -0.73 -0.95
N ALA A 36 -0.94 -0.63 0.25
CA ALA A 36 -0.41 0.30 1.24
C ALA A 36 0.98 -0.19 1.67
N PRO A 37 1.97 0.71 1.79
CA PRO A 37 3.25 0.34 2.37
C PRO A 37 3.06 -0.17 3.81
N ASN A 38 3.94 -1.08 4.23
CA ASN A 38 3.96 -1.65 5.57
C ASN A 38 5.40 -1.64 6.08
N ASP A 39 5.61 -1.13 7.29
CA ASP A 39 6.88 -1.25 8.00
C ASP A 39 6.64 -1.44 9.50
N ALA A 40 7.70 -1.82 10.22
CA ALA A 40 7.61 -2.22 11.63
C ALA A 40 7.87 -1.09 12.64
N LEU A 41 8.21 0.12 12.18
CA LEU A 41 8.68 1.21 13.05
C LEU A 41 7.80 2.46 12.98
N ASN A 42 7.20 2.74 11.83
CA ASN A 42 6.53 3.98 11.53
C ASN A 42 5.24 3.75 10.73
N GLY A 43 4.21 4.51 11.07
CA GLY A 43 3.08 4.70 10.17
C GLY A 43 3.50 5.42 8.88
N HIS A 44 2.71 5.21 7.82
CA HIS A 44 2.97 5.84 6.52
C HIS A 44 2.25 7.17 6.37
N THR A 45 2.86 8.09 5.60
CA THR A 45 2.14 9.27 5.13
C THR A 45 0.91 8.87 4.32
N PRO A 46 -0.19 9.64 4.33
CA PRO A 46 -1.35 9.34 3.53
C PRO A 46 -1.01 9.14 2.05
N LEU A 47 -1.63 8.14 1.44
CA LEU A 47 -1.50 7.89 0.01
C LEU A 47 -2.44 8.83 -0.74
N THR A 48 -1.86 9.70 -1.56
CA THR A 48 -2.62 10.63 -2.41
C THR A 48 -2.63 10.16 -3.85
N ASN A 49 -3.77 10.26 -4.52
CA ASN A 49 -3.87 9.99 -5.95
C ASN A 49 -4.89 10.93 -6.60
N ALA A 50 -4.78 11.11 -7.92
CA ALA A 50 -5.68 11.98 -8.67
C ALA A 50 -5.85 11.47 -10.10
N ILE A 51 -6.96 11.84 -10.74
CA ILE A 51 -7.15 11.61 -12.18
C ILE A 51 -6.29 12.61 -12.96
N THR A 52 -5.43 12.11 -13.84
CA THR A 52 -4.62 12.95 -14.73
C THR A 52 -5.26 13.08 -16.11
N ASN A 53 -5.83 11.99 -16.63
CA ASN A 53 -6.47 11.97 -17.93
C ASN A 53 -7.66 11.01 -17.96
N VAL A 54 -8.64 11.31 -18.82
CA VAL A 54 -9.74 10.40 -19.15
C VAL A 54 -9.97 10.43 -20.65
N SER A 55 -10.15 9.27 -21.26
CA SER A 55 -10.42 9.12 -22.69
C SER A 55 -11.34 7.93 -22.97
N GLY A 56 -11.88 7.87 -24.18
CA GLY A 56 -12.75 6.77 -24.62
C GLY A 56 -14.23 7.01 -24.29
N GLY A 57 -15.03 5.97 -24.43
CA GLY A 57 -16.49 6.08 -24.43
C GLY A 57 -17.05 6.74 -25.70
N ASN A 58 -18.34 7.04 -25.65
CA ASN A 58 -19.07 7.81 -26.66
C ASN A 58 -19.89 8.86 -25.88
N TYR A 59 -19.18 9.82 -25.29
CA TYR A 59 -19.78 10.92 -24.56
C TYR A 59 -19.51 12.21 -25.33
N GLU A 60 -20.53 13.04 -25.47
CA GLU A 60 -20.41 14.34 -26.16
C GLU A 60 -19.51 15.30 -25.37
N ASN A 61 -19.52 15.18 -24.03
CA ASN A 61 -18.67 15.95 -23.13
C ASN A 61 -18.35 15.14 -21.86
N LEU A 62 -17.16 14.53 -21.81
CA LEU A 62 -16.66 13.83 -20.63
C LEU A 62 -15.69 14.71 -19.86
N VAL A 63 -16.13 15.24 -18.72
CA VAL A 63 -15.30 16.04 -17.81
C VAL A 63 -14.99 15.22 -16.56
N ALA A 64 -13.70 15.09 -16.26
CA ALA A 64 -13.23 14.41 -15.06
C ALA A 64 -12.91 15.40 -13.95
N ASP A 65 -13.33 15.08 -12.72
CA ASP A 65 -12.85 15.73 -11.52
C ASP A 65 -11.41 15.28 -11.24
N LYS A 66 -10.49 16.24 -11.22
CA LYS A 66 -9.06 16.00 -10.99
C LYS A 66 -8.62 16.35 -9.57
N THR A 67 -9.57 16.65 -8.67
CA THR A 67 -9.28 16.91 -7.27
C THR A 67 -8.59 15.68 -6.66
N PRO A 68 -7.40 15.84 -6.03
CA PRO A 68 -6.72 14.72 -5.40
C PRO A 68 -7.56 14.13 -4.25
N VAL A 69 -7.53 12.81 -4.16
CA VAL A 69 -8.06 12.05 -3.02
C VAL A 69 -6.91 11.58 -2.13
N SER A 70 -7.14 11.50 -0.83
CA SER A 70 -6.15 11.10 0.17
C SER A 70 -6.69 9.98 1.04
N THR A 71 -5.92 8.92 1.19
CA THR A 71 -6.23 7.77 2.05
C THR A 71 -5.21 7.70 3.18
N THR A 72 -5.66 7.84 4.43
CA THR A 72 -4.80 7.65 5.60
C THR A 72 -4.39 6.19 5.73
N VAL A 73 -3.09 5.94 5.88
CA VAL A 73 -2.56 4.63 6.24
C VAL A 73 -2.46 4.58 7.76
N THR A 74 -3.18 3.66 8.38
CA THR A 74 -3.13 3.46 9.84
C THR A 74 -2.02 2.50 10.20
N ASP A 75 -1.19 2.92 11.13
CA ASP A 75 -0.12 2.09 11.67
C ASP A 75 -0.69 0.88 12.45
N THR A 76 -0.01 -0.26 12.36
CA THR A 76 -0.31 -1.46 13.14
C THR A 76 0.79 -1.67 14.15
N VAL A 77 0.42 -2.00 15.40
CA VAL A 77 1.43 -2.25 16.43
C VAL A 77 2.16 -3.56 16.13
N ASP A 78 3.44 -3.46 15.78
CA ASP A 78 4.35 -4.59 15.65
C ASP A 78 5.07 -4.90 16.98
N THR A 79 5.04 -6.16 17.40
CA THR A 79 5.71 -6.61 18.63
C THR A 79 7.08 -7.20 18.33
N THR A 80 8.14 -6.59 18.86
CA THR A 80 9.49 -7.18 18.85
C THR A 80 9.72 -7.94 20.17
N ASN A 81 9.99 -9.24 20.11
CA ASN A 81 10.34 -10.05 21.28
C ASN A 81 11.85 -10.24 21.38
N LEU A 82 12.36 -10.27 22.61
CA LEU A 82 13.73 -10.66 22.95
C LEU A 82 13.71 -12.03 23.63
N THR A 83 14.50 -12.95 23.12
CA THR A 83 14.73 -14.26 23.75
C THR A 83 16.19 -14.38 24.17
N LEU A 84 16.44 -15.04 25.31
CA LEU A 84 17.78 -15.29 25.82
C LEU A 84 17.99 -16.80 25.93
N SER A 85 19.08 -17.29 25.34
CA SER A 85 19.54 -18.67 25.50
C SER A 85 20.95 -18.68 26.08
N ALA A 86 21.33 -19.80 26.70
CA ALA A 86 22.64 -20.01 27.28
C ALA A 86 23.18 -21.38 26.88
N SER A 87 24.49 -21.56 27.05
CA SER A 87 25.12 -22.87 26.93
C SER A 87 24.51 -23.85 27.95
N ASN A 88 24.07 -25.04 27.53
CA ASN A 88 23.31 -25.98 28.37
C ASN A 88 24.10 -26.49 29.59
N SER A 89 25.42 -26.67 29.45
CA SER A 89 26.32 -27.04 30.54
C SER A 89 27.76 -26.65 30.19
N VAL A 90 28.57 -26.41 31.22
CA VAL A 90 30.01 -26.16 31.11
C VAL A 90 30.73 -26.89 32.24
N ALA A 91 31.97 -27.31 32.01
CA ALA A 91 32.83 -27.80 33.07
C ALA A 91 33.28 -26.65 33.99
N GLU A 92 33.67 -26.97 35.23
CA GLU A 92 34.25 -25.99 36.14
C GLU A 92 35.48 -25.32 35.51
N GLY A 93 35.54 -23.98 35.57
CA GLY A 93 36.57 -23.19 34.88
C GLY A 93 36.30 -22.92 33.38
N GLY A 94 35.21 -23.47 32.82
CA GLY A 94 34.77 -23.21 31.44
C GLY A 94 34.00 -21.89 31.28
N SER A 95 33.74 -21.48 30.03
CA SER A 95 33.00 -20.26 29.69
C SER A 95 31.57 -20.56 29.24
N ILE A 96 30.58 -19.83 29.77
CA ILE A 96 29.19 -19.88 29.33
C ILE A 96 28.97 -18.79 28.27
N VAL A 97 28.38 -19.17 27.15
CA VAL A 97 27.90 -18.22 26.13
C VAL A 97 26.42 -17.96 26.36
N TYR A 98 26.05 -16.68 26.40
CA TYR A 98 24.66 -16.22 26.37
C TYR A 98 24.37 -15.58 25.01
N THR A 99 23.26 -15.96 24.39
CA THR A 99 22.82 -15.43 23.10
C THR A 99 21.46 -14.80 23.26
N ALA A 100 21.36 -13.51 22.92
CA ALA A 100 20.10 -12.79 22.91
C ALA A 100 19.63 -12.61 21.44
N THR A 101 18.39 -12.98 21.15
CA THR A 101 17.82 -12.95 19.79
C THR A 101 16.53 -12.13 19.77
N LEU A 102 16.45 -11.16 18.86
CA LEU A 102 15.24 -10.37 18.58
C LEU A 102 14.43 -11.02 17.44
N THR A 103 13.09 -10.90 17.48
CA THR A 103 12.23 -11.39 16.38
C THR A 103 12.19 -10.46 15.17
N ASN A 104 12.57 -9.20 15.35
CA ASN A 104 12.65 -8.19 14.32
C ASN A 104 14.04 -7.59 14.34
N ALA A 105 14.59 -7.30 13.16
CA ALA A 105 15.85 -6.57 13.09
C ALA A 105 15.67 -5.19 13.77
N ALA A 106 16.73 -4.71 14.42
CA ALA A 106 16.74 -3.32 14.84
C ALA A 106 16.58 -2.43 13.60
N GLY A 107 15.56 -1.58 13.59
CA GLY A 107 15.43 -0.58 12.53
C GLY A 107 16.54 0.45 12.67
N THR A 108 17.02 0.97 11.53
CA THR A 108 17.96 2.10 11.52
C THR A 108 17.19 3.39 11.73
N PRO A 109 17.53 4.24 12.72
CA PRO A 109 17.09 5.63 12.70
C PRO A 109 17.68 6.30 11.46
N VAL A 110 16.82 6.95 10.66
CA VAL A 110 17.26 7.86 9.60
C VAL A 110 17.76 9.18 10.19
#